data_AF-A0A2B7GTF6-F1
#
_entry.id   AF-A0A2B7GTF6-F1
#
_cell.length_a   1.000
_cell.length_b   1.000
_cell.length_c   1.000
_cell.angle_alpha   90.00
_cell.angle_beta   90.00
_cell.angle_gamma   90.00
#
_symmetry.space_group_name_H-M   'P 1'
#
loop_
_entity.id
_entity.type
_entity.pdbx_description
1 polymer ?
#
loop_
_entity_poly.entity_id
_entity_poly.type
_entity_poly.pdbx_seq_one_letter_code
_entity_poly.pdbx_strand_id
1 'polypeptide(L)'
;MVNTASFGIELKRPGTTRLRAAFFSVWFVDLVATVLFFTVPYAYEINPVTVFLHDLFGIAGVVFAALIYAGFVLLIGYVLSTPLDIAFVATIVGMYALFASNNVVLLVSREPLLAPIVP
;
A
#
# COMPACT_ATOMS: atom_id res chain seq x y z
N MET A 1 -16.52 45.08 -8.55
CA MET A 1 -15.85 43.92 -9.20
C MET A 1 -14.91 43.32 -8.17
N VAL A 2 -15.35 42.27 -7.46
CA VAL A 2 -14.50 41.52 -6.53
C VAL A 2 -13.99 40.32 -7.31
N ASN A 3 -12.68 40.27 -7.53
CA ASN A 3 -12.02 39.16 -8.20
C ASN A 3 -11.82 38.04 -7.17
N THR A 4 -12.84 37.20 -6.99
CA THR A 4 -12.72 35.95 -6.23
C THR A 4 -11.90 34.97 -7.05
N ALA A 5 -10.57 35.05 -6.91
CA ALA A 5 -9.69 33.95 -7.28
C ALA A 5 -10.10 32.73 -6.43
N SER A 6 -10.90 31.85 -7.02
CA SER A 6 -11.06 30.48 -6.56
C SER A 6 -9.66 29.90 -6.45
N PHE A 7 -9.16 29.66 -5.23
CA PHE A 7 -8.09 28.70 -4.99
C PHE A 7 -8.63 27.30 -5.32
N GLY A 8 -8.87 27.07 -6.61
CA GLY A 8 -9.25 25.78 -7.15
C GLY A 8 -7.99 24.94 -7.16
N ILE A 9 -7.71 24.25 -6.05
CA ILE A 9 -6.89 23.04 -6.13
C ILE A 9 -7.69 22.10 -7.03
N GLU A 10 -7.40 22.13 -8.32
CA GLU A 10 -7.96 21.19 -9.27
C GLU A 10 -7.44 19.81 -8.85
N LEU A 11 -8.23 19.09 -8.06
CA LEU A 11 -7.83 17.84 -7.39
C LEU A 11 -7.70 16.74 -8.45
N LYS A 12 -6.59 16.75 -9.17
CA LYS A 12 -6.30 15.77 -10.22
C LYS A 12 -5.98 14.44 -9.54
N ARG A 13 -6.70 13.40 -9.96
CA ARG A 13 -6.46 12.04 -9.45
C ARG A 13 -5.03 11.63 -9.81
N PRO A 14 -4.26 11.10 -8.85
CA PRO A 14 -2.89 10.74 -9.11
C PRO A 14 -2.79 9.62 -10.14
N GLY A 15 -1.84 9.76 -11.05
CA GLY A 15 -1.52 8.75 -12.06
C GLY A 15 -2.61 8.52 -13.11
N THR A 16 -2.36 7.55 -14.00
CA THR A 16 -3.35 7.14 -15.00
C THR A 16 -4.37 6.18 -14.40
N THR A 17 -5.52 6.00 -15.07
CA THR A 17 -6.54 5.02 -14.63
C THR A 17 -5.98 3.60 -14.52
N ARG A 18 -5.12 3.19 -15.45
CA ARG A 18 -4.47 1.87 -15.42
C ARG A 18 -3.55 1.74 -14.20
N LEU A 19 -2.80 2.80 -13.89
CA LEU A 19 -1.84 2.77 -12.79
C LEU A 19 -2.53 2.74 -11.42
N ARG A 20 -3.65 3.45 -11.26
CA ARG A 20 -4.50 3.33 -10.07
C ARG A 20 -5.09 1.94 -9.91
N ALA A 21 -5.59 1.35 -11.01
CA ALA A 21 -6.09 -0.02 -10.97
C ALA A 21 -4.99 -1.00 -10.55
N ALA A 22 -3.78 -0.86 -11.10
CA ALA A 22 -2.64 -1.66 -10.69
C ALA A 22 -2.34 -1.49 -9.20
N PHE A 23 -2.31 -0.26 -8.68
CA PHE A 23 -2.12 0.03 -7.26
C PHE A 23 -3.14 -0.67 -6.38
N PHE A 24 -4.44 -0.53 -6.66
CA PHE A 24 -5.48 -1.17 -5.85
C PHE A 24 -5.42 -2.69 -5.92
N SER A 25 -5.07 -3.26 -7.07
CA SER A 25 -4.89 -4.71 -7.20
C SER A 25 -3.74 -5.23 -6.33
N VAL A 26 -2.56 -4.61 -6.40
CA VAL A 26 -1.40 -5.06 -5.60
C VAL A 26 -1.60 -4.80 -4.11
N TRP A 27 -2.22 -3.66 -3.76
CA TRP A 27 -2.62 -3.34 -2.39
C TRP A 27 -3.59 -4.39 -1.83
N PHE A 28 -4.56 -4.83 -2.63
CA PHE A 28 -5.52 -5.83 -2.18
C PHE A 28 -4.86 -7.19 -1.92
N VAL A 29 -3.95 -7.62 -2.80
CA VAL A 29 -3.18 -8.85 -2.60
C VAL A 29 -2.35 -8.77 -1.32
N ASP A 30 -1.68 -7.63 -1.10
CA ASP A 30 -0.88 -7.39 0.11
C ASP A 30 -1.72 -7.43 1.39
N LEU A 31 -2.91 -6.81 1.38
CA LEU A 31 -3.85 -6.86 2.49
C LEU A 31 -4.27 -8.30 2.80
N VAL A 32 -4.66 -9.07 1.78
CA VAL A 32 -5.07 -10.47 1.96
C VAL A 32 -3.92 -11.30 2.54
N ALA A 33 -2.71 -11.17 1.99
CA ALA A 33 -1.54 -11.88 2.50
C ALA A 33 -1.23 -11.49 3.95
N THR A 34 -1.29 -10.19 4.28
CA THR A 34 -1.07 -9.69 5.64
C THR A 34 -2.11 -10.23 6.62
N VAL A 35 -3.39 -10.27 6.24
CA VAL A 35 -4.44 -10.89 7.08
C VAL A 35 -4.13 -12.38 7.32
N LEU A 36 -3.69 -13.10 6.29
CA LEU A 36 -3.33 -14.51 6.42
C LEU A 36 -2.10 -14.73 7.30
N PHE A 37 -1.16 -13.78 7.37
CA PHE A 37 -0.03 -13.88 8.29
C PHE A 37 -0.44 -13.97 9.76
N PHE A 38 -1.53 -13.31 10.16
CA PHE A 38 -2.06 -13.46 11.53
C PHE A 38 -2.68 -14.84 11.81
N THR A 39 -2.80 -15.71 10.81
CA THR A 39 -3.34 -17.07 10.96
C THR A 39 -2.28 -18.17 10.95
N VAL A 40 -1.02 -17.83 10.65
CA VAL A 40 0.08 -18.80 10.52
C VAL A 40 1.14 -18.58 11.59
N PRO A 41 1.71 -19.65 12.18
CA PRO A 41 2.60 -19.54 13.33
C PRO A 41 4.04 -19.17 12.98
N TYR A 42 4.38 -18.98 11.70
CA TYR A 42 5.76 -18.72 11.25
C TYR A 42 5.98 -17.29 10.74
N ALA A 43 4.94 -16.46 10.71
CA ALA A 43 5.06 -15.06 10.29
C ALA A 43 5.28 -14.17 11.52
N TYR A 44 6.55 -13.82 11.77
CA TYR A 44 6.94 -13.01 12.94
C TYR A 44 7.28 -11.55 12.59
N GLU A 45 7.58 -11.27 11.33
CA GLU A 45 8.03 -9.96 10.86
C GLU A 45 6.89 -9.16 10.22
N ILE A 46 5.80 -8.97 10.98
CA ILE A 46 4.68 -8.13 10.54
C ILE A 46 4.93 -6.68 10.98
N ASN A 47 4.49 -5.71 10.16
CA ASN A 47 4.63 -4.29 10.47
C ASN A 47 4.11 -3.97 11.90
N PRO A 48 4.90 -3.30 12.77
CA PRO A 48 4.51 -3.04 14.15
C PRO A 48 3.21 -2.27 14.33
N VAL A 49 2.89 -1.34 13.42
CA VAL A 49 1.63 -0.58 13.46
C VAL A 49 0.45 -1.48 13.11
N THR A 50 0.63 -2.37 12.13
CA THR A 50 -0.39 -3.38 11.79
C THR A 50 -0.63 -4.33 12.97
N VAL A 51 0.43 -4.80 13.63
CA VAL A 51 0.33 -5.64 14.84
C VAL A 51 -0.37 -4.88 15.96
N PHE A 52 0.04 -3.65 16.26
CA PHE A 52 -0.59 -2.82 17.28
C PHE A 52 -2.09 -2.62 17.03
N LEU A 53 -2.48 -2.30 15.79
CA LEU A 53 -3.89 -2.14 15.44
C LEU A 53 -4.65 -3.46 15.49
N HIS A 54 -4.02 -4.57 15.11
CA HIS A 54 -4.58 -5.90 15.27
C HIS A 54 -4.83 -6.24 16.74
N ASP A 55 -3.90 -5.94 17.63
CA ASP A 55 -4.07 -6.22 19.06
C ASP A 55 -5.22 -5.41 19.67
N LEU A 56 -5.47 -4.21 19.15
CA LEU A 56 -6.54 -3.32 19.62
C LEU A 56 -7.92 -3.67 19.02
N PHE A 57 -7.98 -4.09 17.75
CA PHE A 57 -9.23 -4.22 16.99
C PHE A 57 -9.40 -5.55 16.24
N GLY A 58 -8.50 -6.51 16.43
CA GLY A 58 -8.43 -7.76 15.67
C GLY A 58 -8.17 -7.54 14.18
N ILE A 59 -8.72 -8.42 13.34
CA ILE A 59 -8.59 -8.34 11.87
C ILE A 59 -9.07 -6.99 11.30
N ALA A 60 -10.07 -6.35 11.93
CA ALA A 60 -10.51 -5.02 11.52
C ALA A 60 -9.40 -3.96 11.65
N GLY A 61 -8.51 -4.11 12.64
CA GLY A 61 -7.32 -3.28 12.81
C GLY A 61 -6.31 -3.43 11.68
N VAL A 62 -6.15 -4.64 11.14
CA VAL A 62 -5.29 -4.90 9.96
C VAL A 62 -5.83 -4.18 8.74
N VAL A 63 -7.14 -4.29 8.49
CA VAL A 63 -7.81 -3.57 7.39
C VAL A 63 -7.66 -2.06 7.57
N PHE A 64 -7.83 -1.57 8.80
CA PHE A 64 -7.66 -0.15 9.11
C PHE A 64 -6.23 0.33 8.84
N ALA A 65 -5.21 -0.43 9.25
CA ALA A 65 -3.81 -0.14 8.95
C ALA A 65 -3.56 -0.03 7.44
N ALA A 66 -4.07 -1.00 6.67
CA ALA A 66 -3.92 -1.02 5.22
C ALA A 66 -4.61 0.18 4.53
N LEU A 67 -5.76 0.61 5.05
CA LEU A 67 -6.45 1.81 4.57
C LEU A 67 -5.68 3.10 4.91
N ILE A 68 -5.06 3.17 6.08
CA ILE A 68 -4.20 4.31 6.46
C ILE A 68 -3.02 4.41 5.48
N TYR A 69 -2.32 3.31 5.22
CA TYR A 69 -1.20 3.31 4.28
C TYR A 69 -1.61 3.66 2.85
N ALA A 70 -2.71 3.09 2.36
CA ALA A 70 -3.24 3.47 1.05
C ALA A 70 -3.67 4.94 1.02
N GLY A 71 -4.27 5.43 2.09
CA GLY A 71 -4.64 6.84 2.27
C GLY A 71 -3.45 7.78 2.17
N PHE A 72 -2.32 7.45 2.81
CA PHE A 72 -1.08 8.23 2.71
C PHE A 72 -0.55 8.27 1.28
N VAL A 73 -0.51 7.13 0.58
CA VAL A 73 -0.09 7.07 -0.83
C VAL A 73 -0.99 7.96 -1.69
N LEU A 74 -2.31 7.86 -1.54
CA LEU A 74 -3.25 8.66 -2.31
C LEU A 74 -3.10 10.15 -2.00
N LEU A 75 -2.97 10.52 -0.72
CA LEU A 75 -2.82 11.91 -0.28
C LEU A 75 -1.55 12.53 -0.87
N ILE A 76 -0.41 11.82 -0.81
CA ILE A 76 0.84 12.28 -1.44
C ILE A 76 0.64 12.43 -2.95
N GLY A 77 0.02 11.45 -3.60
CA GLY A 77 -0.28 11.51 -5.02
C GLY A 77 -1.11 12.74 -5.41
N TYR A 78 -2.10 13.13 -4.61
CA TYR A 78 -2.92 14.32 -4.87
C TYR A 78 -2.15 15.64 -4.71
N VAL A 79 -1.08 15.65 -3.93
CA VAL A 79 -0.25 16.84 -3.69
C VAL A 79 0.81 17.02 -4.78
N LEU A 80 1.19 15.94 -5.48
CA LEU A 80 2.21 15.99 -6.52
C LEU A 80 1.67 16.51 -7.85
N SER A 81 2.47 17.35 -8.50
CA SER A 81 2.19 17.83 -9.86
C SER A 81 2.56 16.78 -10.91
N THR A 82 1.86 16.77 -12.05
CA THR A 82 2.28 16.00 -13.22
C THR A 82 3.60 16.52 -13.79
N PRO A 83 4.58 15.65 -14.15
CA PRO A 83 4.51 14.19 -14.20
C PRO A 83 4.98 13.44 -12.93
N LEU A 84 5.30 14.15 -11.85
CA LEU A 84 5.81 13.54 -10.61
C LEU A 84 4.77 12.64 -9.94
N ASP A 85 3.48 12.97 -10.04
CA ASP A 85 2.40 12.12 -9.56
C ASP A 85 2.43 10.72 -10.21
N ILE A 86 2.61 10.67 -11.53
CA ILE A 86 2.69 9.41 -12.29
C ILE A 86 3.93 8.62 -11.86
N ALA A 87 5.09 9.28 -11.78
CA ALA A 87 6.34 8.62 -11.36
C ALA A 87 6.22 8.06 -9.94
N PHE A 88 5.66 8.84 -9.01
CA PHE A 88 5.43 8.42 -7.64
C PHE A 88 4.52 7.19 -7.57
N VAL A 89 3.33 7.23 -8.20
CA VAL A 89 2.42 6.08 -8.16
C VAL A 89 3.07 4.86 -8.83
N ALA A 90 3.85 5.03 -9.90
CA ALA A 90 4.54 3.92 -10.56
C ALA A 90 5.59 3.28 -9.64
N THR A 91 6.37 4.07 -8.93
CA THR A 91 7.32 3.58 -7.92
C THR A 91 6.58 2.84 -6.80
N ILE A 92 5.49 3.40 -6.27
CA ILE A 92 4.71 2.76 -5.20
C ILE A 92 4.10 1.44 -5.68
N VAL A 93 3.55 1.39 -6.89
CA VAL A 93 3.04 0.14 -7.49
C VAL A 93 4.15 -0.90 -7.59
N GLY A 94 5.34 -0.52 -8.03
CA GLY A 94 6.49 -1.42 -8.09
C GLY A 94 6.90 -1.96 -6.71
N MET A 95 6.96 -1.07 -5.70
CA MET A 95 7.27 -1.47 -4.32
C MET A 95 6.20 -2.40 -3.75
N TYR A 96 4.92 -2.07 -3.90
CA TYR A 96 3.82 -2.93 -3.46
C TYR A 96 3.81 -4.26 -4.19
N ALA A 97 4.10 -4.29 -5.50
CA ALA A 97 4.19 -5.55 -6.24
C ALA A 97 5.30 -6.44 -5.66
N LEU A 98 6.47 -5.87 -5.32
CA LEU A 98 7.56 -6.61 -4.70
C LEU A 98 7.18 -7.11 -3.30
N PHE A 99 6.63 -6.25 -2.45
CA PHE A 99 6.25 -6.61 -1.07
C PHE A 99 5.10 -7.61 -1.04
N ALA A 100 4.05 -7.40 -1.84
CA ALA A 100 2.96 -8.36 -1.97
C ALA A 100 3.45 -9.72 -2.48
N SER A 101 4.36 -9.73 -3.47
CA SER A 101 4.97 -10.97 -3.96
C SER A 101 5.80 -11.66 -2.88
N ASN A 102 6.61 -10.91 -2.13
CA ASN A 102 7.35 -11.44 -0.99
C ASN A 102 6.41 -12.05 0.06
N ASN A 103 5.31 -11.36 0.36
CA ASN A 103 4.34 -11.81 1.35
C ASN A 103 3.65 -13.10 0.90
N VAL A 104 3.25 -13.18 -0.37
CA VAL A 104 2.66 -14.39 -0.96
C VAL A 104 3.66 -15.55 -0.95
N VAL A 105 4.92 -15.33 -1.35
CA VAL A 105 5.94 -16.38 -1.35
C VAL A 105 6.24 -16.85 0.06
N LEU A 106 6.37 -15.94 1.02
CA LEU A 106 6.57 -16.30 2.42
C LEU A 106 5.40 -17.12 2.97
N LEU A 107 4.17 -16.80 2.58
CA LEU A 107 2.98 -17.55 3.00
C LEU A 107 2.92 -18.97 2.40
N VAL A 108 3.38 -19.15 1.16
CA VAL A 108 3.30 -20.44 0.46
C VAL A 108 4.52 -21.31 0.75
N SER A 109 5.71 -20.73 0.67
CA SER A 109 7.00 -21.42 0.73
C SER A 109 7.65 -21.38 2.11
N ARG A 110 7.15 -20.56 3.04
CA ARG A 110 7.75 -20.30 4.37
C ARG A 110 9.14 -19.68 4.33
N GLU A 111 9.55 -19.19 3.16
CA GLU A 111 10.80 -18.50 2.92
C GLU A 111 10.51 -17.18 2.21
N PRO A 112 11.22 -16.08 2.53
CA PRO A 112 11.03 -14.81 1.86
C PRO A 112 11.52 -14.90 0.40
N LEU A 113 10.93 -14.10 -0.49
CA LEU A 113 11.23 -14.10 -1.93
C LEU A 113 12.71 -13.84 -2.23
N LEU A 114 13.39 -13.07 -1.37
CA LEU A 114 14.78 -12.69 -1.53
C LEU A 114 15.77 -13.59 -0.77
N ALA A 115 15.31 -14.67 -0.11
CA ALA A 115 16.18 -15.62 0.59
C ALA A 115 17.35 -16.15 -0.27
N PRO A 116 17.19 -16.39 -1.59
CA PRO A 116 18.32 -16.84 -2.41
C PRO A 116 19.41 -15.78 -2.63
N ILE A 117 19.15 -14.52 -2.32
CA ILE A 117 20.01 -13.36 -2.66
C ILE A 117 20.53 -12.66 -1.40
N VAL A 118 19.74 -12.65 -0.31
CA VAL A 118 20.09 -12.02 0.96
C VAL A 118 20.14 -13.13 2.02
N PRO A 119 21.34 -13.49 2.52
CA PRO A 119 21.52 -14.57 3.50
C PRO A 119 20.98 -14.21 4.88
#